data_AF-A0A3A8MZI1-F1
#
_entry.id   AF-A0A3A8MZI1-F1
#
_cell.length_a   1.000
_cell.length_b   1.000
_cell.length_c   1.000
_cell.angle_alpha   90.00
_cell.angle_beta   90.00
_cell.angle_gamma   90.00
#
_symmetry.space_group_name_H-M   'P 1'
#
loop_
_entity.id
_entity.type
_entity.pdbx_description
1 polymer ?
#
loop_
_entity_poly.entity_id
_entity_poly.type
_entity_poly.pdbx_seq_one_letter_code
_entity_poly.pdbx_strand_id
1 'polypeptide(L)'
;MDGDAPPRALLATLCERCAPGDNPCAQAVTRSLRQAARREPLDVQEARWSLEHAGAALGTACQELVRSALGPAAVSGPDVEPTLLALTQALAPTCVKTEQLPLAVLNAAAVQQGARAPWLATLFTGGTVETAPIEPDQHAGDAFRAFDQDALSGVTLPLESAGALRLGYAPGLKQVASFQVRATGPGTLRAIIRAPDGVGRKDSQGTAFHVDPTVCRFRGTGAWEICKPAVPLLDVDAVSVVPERPGVELKELEIIGAR
;
A
#
# COMPACT_ATOMS: atom_id res chain seq x y z
N MET A 1 -11.18 -42.90 0.61
CA MET A 1 -10.58 -42.66 -0.71
C MET A 1 -9.51 -41.61 -0.47
N ASP A 2 -8.36 -42.06 0.01
CA ASP A 2 -7.26 -41.18 0.40
C ASP A 2 -6.35 -41.04 -0.82
N GLY A 3 -6.45 -39.88 -1.48
CA GLY A 3 -5.51 -39.50 -2.52
C GLY A 3 -4.19 -39.16 -1.86
N ASP A 4 -3.24 -40.10 -1.92
CA ASP A 4 -1.88 -39.93 -1.43
C ASP A 4 -1.24 -38.72 -2.11
N ALA A 5 -1.11 -37.61 -1.37
CA ALA A 5 -0.27 -36.51 -1.80
C ALA A 5 1.17 -37.06 -1.98
N PRO A 6 1.89 -36.68 -3.05
CA PRO A 6 3.25 -37.16 -3.24
C PRO A 6 4.08 -36.88 -1.98
N PRO A 7 4.98 -37.81 -1.57
CA PRO A 7 5.83 -37.59 -0.40
C PRO A 7 6.51 -36.23 -0.54
N ARG A 8 6.51 -35.40 0.52
CA ARG A 8 7.00 -34.00 0.47
C ARG A 8 8.36 -33.84 -0.20
N ALA A 9 9.25 -34.83 -0.06
CA ALA A 9 10.56 -34.85 -0.72
C ALA A 9 10.48 -34.92 -2.26
N LEU A 10 9.53 -35.67 -2.82
CA LEU A 10 9.30 -35.75 -4.26
C LEU A 10 8.71 -34.45 -4.79
N LEU A 11 7.76 -33.85 -4.06
CA LEU A 11 7.20 -32.54 -4.41
C LEU A 11 8.28 -31.46 -4.37
N ALA A 12 9.14 -31.44 -3.35
CA ALA A 12 10.27 -30.51 -3.27
C ALA A 12 11.19 -30.64 -4.50
N THR A 13 11.54 -31.87 -4.88
CA THR A 13 12.36 -32.13 -6.08
C THR A 13 11.69 -31.61 -7.36
N LEU A 14 10.37 -31.74 -7.48
CA LEU A 14 9.63 -31.18 -8.62
C LEU A 14 9.64 -29.65 -8.59
N CYS A 15 9.44 -29.03 -7.43
CA CYS A 15 9.49 -27.57 -7.29
C CYS A 15 10.87 -26.99 -7.59
N GLU A 16 11.96 -27.70 -7.34
CA GLU A 16 13.30 -27.25 -7.70
C GLU A 16 13.59 -27.35 -9.20
N ARG A 17 12.96 -28.31 -9.90
CA ARG A 17 13.28 -28.64 -11.30
C ARG A 17 12.33 -28.03 -12.32
N CYS A 18 11.10 -27.74 -11.94
CA CYS A 18 10.09 -27.19 -12.85
C CYS A 18 10.35 -25.70 -13.13
N ALA A 19 10.15 -25.30 -14.38
CA ALA A 19 10.19 -23.90 -14.79
C ALA A 19 9.13 -23.07 -14.02
N PRO A 20 9.33 -21.76 -13.83
CA PRO A 20 8.44 -20.94 -13.00
C PRO A 20 6.94 -21.01 -13.33
N GLY A 21 6.57 -21.10 -14.61
CA GLY A 21 5.17 -21.17 -15.04
C GLY A 21 4.46 -22.48 -14.66
N ASP A 22 5.20 -23.58 -14.59
CA ASP A 22 4.69 -24.92 -14.32
C ASP A 22 5.07 -25.41 -12.90
N ASN A 23 5.58 -24.51 -12.07
CA ASN A 23 6.10 -24.85 -10.76
C ASN A 23 4.97 -25.20 -9.79
N PRO A 24 4.86 -26.46 -9.30
CA PRO A 24 3.73 -26.88 -8.48
C PRO A 24 3.67 -26.17 -7.13
N CYS A 25 4.82 -25.76 -6.57
CA CYS A 25 4.87 -24.99 -5.32
C CYS A 25 4.36 -23.56 -5.53
N ALA A 26 4.76 -22.86 -6.59
CA ALA A 26 4.23 -21.53 -6.90
C ALA A 26 2.73 -21.56 -7.22
N GLN A 27 2.27 -22.61 -7.92
CA GLN A 27 0.85 -22.83 -8.17
C GLN A 27 0.05 -23.10 -6.89
N ALA A 28 0.62 -23.84 -5.93
CA ALA A 28 0.00 -24.06 -4.63
C ALA A 28 -0.20 -22.73 -3.88
N VAL A 29 0.84 -21.88 -3.81
CA VAL A 29 0.73 -20.53 -3.21
C VAL A 29 -0.36 -19.70 -3.89
N THR A 30 -0.37 -19.67 -5.23
CA THR A 30 -1.38 -18.94 -6.02
C THR A 30 -2.79 -19.45 -5.73
N ARG A 31 -2.96 -20.76 -5.61
CA ARG A 31 -4.24 -21.38 -5.28
C ARG A 31 -4.69 -20.99 -3.87
N SER A 32 -3.81 -21.06 -2.88
CA SER A 32 -4.12 -20.66 -1.50
C SER A 32 -4.52 -19.18 -1.40
N LEU A 33 -3.87 -18.29 -2.16
CA LEU A 33 -4.25 -16.87 -2.23
C LEU A 33 -5.66 -16.68 -2.80
N ARG A 34 -5.99 -17.40 -3.87
CA ARG A 34 -7.34 -17.37 -4.47
C ARG A 34 -8.41 -17.95 -3.54
N GLN A 35 -8.10 -19.04 -2.85
CA GLN A 35 -9.00 -19.66 -1.86
C GLN A 35 -9.26 -18.72 -0.69
N ALA A 36 -8.19 -18.11 -0.15
CA ALA A 36 -8.29 -17.13 0.94
C ALA A 36 -9.16 -15.92 0.55
N ALA A 37 -9.02 -15.43 -0.69
CA ALA A 37 -9.85 -14.34 -1.22
C ALA A 37 -11.34 -14.74 -1.38
N ARG A 38 -11.63 -16.04 -1.53
CA ARG A 38 -13.00 -16.59 -1.64
C ARG A 38 -13.57 -17.09 -0.31
N ARG A 39 -12.87 -16.87 0.81
CA ARG A 39 -13.23 -17.37 2.16
C ARG A 39 -13.33 -18.89 2.22
N GLU A 40 -12.57 -19.59 1.39
CA GLU A 40 -12.51 -21.05 1.40
C GLU A 40 -11.52 -21.55 2.48
N PRO A 41 -11.67 -22.80 2.97
CA PRO A 41 -10.69 -23.42 3.85
C PRO A 41 -9.30 -23.45 3.20
N LEU A 42 -8.27 -23.21 4.02
CA LEU A 42 -6.88 -23.15 3.55
C LEU A 42 -5.94 -23.86 4.52
N ASP A 43 -4.89 -24.44 3.95
CA ASP A 43 -3.74 -24.92 4.71
C ASP A 43 -2.62 -23.87 4.63
N VAL A 44 -2.52 -23.05 5.68
CA VAL A 44 -1.45 -22.02 5.79
C VAL A 44 -0.07 -22.67 5.78
N GLN A 45 0.07 -23.86 6.38
CA GLN A 45 1.36 -24.53 6.50
C GLN A 45 1.80 -25.08 5.14
N GLU A 46 0.87 -25.63 4.35
CA GLU A 46 1.14 -26.05 2.97
C GLU A 46 1.56 -24.85 2.10
N ALA A 47 0.85 -23.73 2.17
CA ALA A 47 1.19 -22.53 1.41
C ALA A 47 2.58 -22.00 1.78
N ARG A 48 2.88 -21.95 3.09
CA ARG A 48 4.18 -21.52 3.59
C ARG A 48 5.31 -22.45 3.14
N TRP A 49 5.14 -23.75 3.32
CA TRP A 49 6.12 -24.75 2.89
C TRP A 49 6.35 -24.66 1.39
N SER A 50 5.28 -24.51 0.59
CA SER A 50 5.37 -24.37 -0.86
C SER A 50 6.17 -23.13 -1.25
N LEU A 51 5.93 -21.98 -0.61
CA LEU A 51 6.71 -20.77 -0.87
C LEU A 51 8.20 -20.96 -0.56
N GLU A 52 8.52 -21.58 0.58
CA GLU A 52 9.90 -21.87 1.00
C GLU A 52 10.64 -22.80 0.02
N HIS A 53 9.91 -23.64 -0.73
CA HIS A 53 10.47 -24.61 -1.68
C HIS A 53 10.24 -24.25 -3.15
N ALA A 54 9.74 -23.04 -3.44
CA ALA A 54 9.44 -22.61 -4.81
C ALA A 54 10.67 -22.49 -5.72
N GLY A 55 11.88 -22.44 -5.15
CA GLY A 55 13.14 -22.36 -5.90
C GLY A 55 13.15 -21.17 -6.85
N ALA A 56 13.40 -21.43 -8.14
CA ALA A 56 13.40 -20.40 -9.18
C ALA A 56 12.04 -19.69 -9.37
N ALA A 57 10.93 -20.28 -8.90
CA ALA A 57 9.59 -19.72 -8.99
C ALA A 57 9.21 -18.82 -7.81
N LEU A 58 10.11 -18.62 -6.83
CA LEU A 58 9.85 -17.81 -5.64
C LEU A 58 9.39 -16.39 -5.99
N GLY A 59 10.07 -15.73 -6.94
CA GLY A 59 9.71 -14.38 -7.37
C GLY A 59 8.28 -14.30 -7.90
N THR A 60 7.85 -15.27 -8.73
CA THR A 60 6.48 -15.35 -9.25
C THR A 60 5.47 -15.54 -8.11
N ALA A 61 5.74 -16.42 -7.15
CA ALA A 61 4.86 -16.64 -6.01
C ALA A 61 4.71 -15.38 -5.13
N CYS A 62 5.82 -14.66 -4.90
CA CYS A 62 5.80 -13.39 -4.17
C CYS A 62 5.09 -12.28 -4.94
N GLN A 63 5.22 -12.22 -6.26
CA GLN A 63 4.46 -11.28 -7.10
C GLN A 63 2.95 -11.56 -7.03
N GLU A 64 2.52 -12.82 -6.98
CA GLU A 64 1.11 -13.16 -6.78
C GLU A 64 0.62 -12.75 -5.39
N LEU A 65 1.45 -12.87 -4.34
CA LEU A 65 1.13 -12.34 -3.02
C LEU A 65 0.94 -10.82 -3.06
N VAL A 66 1.81 -10.09 -3.78
CA VAL A 66 1.67 -8.64 -3.97
C VAL A 66 0.36 -8.32 -4.67
N ARG A 67 0.08 -8.99 -5.80
CA ARG A 67 -1.11 -8.71 -6.61
C ARG A 67 -2.40 -9.05 -5.90
N SER A 68 -2.44 -10.19 -5.23
CA SER A 68 -3.66 -10.75 -4.65
C SER A 68 -3.96 -10.22 -3.26
N ALA A 69 -2.94 -9.81 -2.50
CA ALA A 69 -3.10 -9.41 -1.10
C ALA A 69 -2.54 -8.01 -0.78
N LEU A 70 -1.26 -7.73 -1.01
CA LEU A 70 -0.66 -6.46 -0.57
C LEU A 70 -1.18 -5.25 -1.36
N GLY A 71 -1.37 -5.39 -2.67
CA GLY A 71 -1.96 -4.35 -3.52
C GLY A 71 -3.36 -3.95 -3.04
N PRO A 72 -4.30 -4.89 -2.91
CA PRO A 72 -5.61 -4.65 -2.30
C PRO A 72 -5.54 -4.08 -0.87
N ALA A 73 -4.56 -4.52 -0.07
CA ALA A 73 -4.35 -4.01 1.28
C ALA A 73 -3.82 -2.57 1.32
N ALA A 74 -3.17 -2.11 0.25
CA ALA A 74 -2.56 -0.80 0.12
C ALA A 74 -3.46 0.27 -0.53
N VAL A 75 -4.62 -0.11 -1.06
CA VAL A 75 -5.58 0.84 -1.67
C VAL A 75 -6.63 1.28 -0.64
N SER A 76 -7.09 2.51 -0.78
CA SER A 76 -8.25 2.98 -0.01
C SER A 76 -9.49 2.13 -0.37
N GLY A 77 -10.44 1.97 0.56
CA GLY A 77 -11.73 1.34 0.24
C GLY A 77 -12.04 0.12 1.11
N PRO A 78 -12.67 -0.93 0.54
CA PRO A 78 -13.21 -2.03 1.32
C PRO A 78 -12.10 -2.80 2.02
N ASP A 79 -12.48 -3.35 3.17
CA ASP A 79 -11.60 -4.11 4.03
C ASP A 79 -11.12 -5.40 3.34
N VAL A 80 -9.81 -5.68 3.45
CA VAL A 80 -9.25 -6.97 3.03
C VAL A 80 -9.76 -8.10 3.93
N GLU A 81 -10.05 -9.25 3.33
CA GLU A 81 -10.50 -10.44 4.04
C GLU A 81 -9.50 -10.88 5.12
N PRO A 82 -9.95 -11.15 6.37
CA PRO A 82 -9.07 -11.56 7.47
C PRO A 82 -8.24 -12.81 7.13
N THR A 83 -8.86 -13.75 6.43
CA THR A 83 -8.25 -14.99 5.95
C THR A 83 -7.06 -14.73 5.02
N LEU A 84 -7.20 -13.73 4.14
CA LEU A 84 -6.14 -13.31 3.24
C LEU A 84 -5.01 -12.58 3.98
N LEU A 85 -5.34 -11.76 4.98
CA LEU A 85 -4.35 -11.13 5.86
C LEU A 85 -3.54 -12.17 6.65
N ALA A 86 -4.19 -13.21 7.19
CA ALA A 86 -3.52 -14.30 7.90
C ALA A 86 -2.57 -15.09 7.00
N LEU A 87 -2.98 -15.39 5.76
CA LEU A 87 -2.11 -16.02 4.78
C LEU A 87 -0.93 -15.10 4.43
N THR A 88 -1.18 -13.80 4.24
CA THR A 88 -0.13 -12.81 3.97
C THR A 88 0.87 -12.74 5.13
N GLN A 89 0.41 -12.82 6.38
CA GLN A 89 1.27 -12.85 7.56
C GLN A 89 2.23 -14.05 7.56
N ALA A 90 1.77 -15.21 7.07
CA ALA A 90 2.60 -16.40 6.99
C ALA A 90 3.60 -16.36 5.82
N LEU A 91 3.24 -15.72 4.70
CA LEU A 91 4.03 -15.74 3.46
C LEU A 91 4.99 -14.55 3.30
N ALA A 92 4.56 -13.36 3.72
CA ALA A 92 5.28 -12.11 3.49
C ALA A 92 6.71 -12.11 4.08
N PRO A 93 7.00 -12.66 5.28
CA PRO A 93 8.36 -12.67 5.82
C PRO A 93 9.39 -13.31 4.87
N THR A 94 9.03 -14.41 4.20
CA THR A 94 9.90 -15.08 3.22
C THR A 94 10.16 -14.19 1.99
N CYS A 95 9.11 -13.54 1.49
CA CYS A 95 9.23 -12.64 0.35
C CYS A 95 10.00 -11.33 0.68
N VAL A 96 9.90 -10.82 1.91
CA VAL A 96 10.71 -9.69 2.38
C VAL A 96 12.18 -10.09 2.49
N LYS A 97 12.47 -11.22 3.15
CA LYS A 97 13.84 -11.72 3.36
C LYS A 97 14.59 -11.95 2.05
N THR A 98 13.87 -12.27 0.99
CA THR A 98 14.41 -12.55 -0.35
C THR A 98 14.27 -11.39 -1.32
N GLU A 99 13.90 -10.21 -0.81
CA GLU A 99 13.80 -8.94 -1.55
C GLU A 99 12.84 -9.01 -2.75
N GLN A 100 11.82 -9.87 -2.68
CA GLN A 100 10.84 -10.06 -3.75
C GLN A 100 9.62 -9.14 -3.62
N LEU A 101 9.48 -8.41 -2.51
CA LEU A 101 8.37 -7.48 -2.31
C LEU A 101 8.76 -6.02 -2.62
N PRO A 102 7.92 -5.29 -3.36
CA PRO A 102 8.08 -3.85 -3.52
C PRO A 102 7.78 -3.14 -2.19
N LEU A 103 8.82 -2.57 -1.58
CA LEU A 103 8.74 -1.94 -0.25
C LEU A 103 7.70 -0.81 -0.19
N ALA A 104 7.53 -0.04 -1.27
CA ALA A 104 6.55 1.03 -1.34
C ALA A 104 5.11 0.52 -1.17
N VAL A 105 4.77 -0.61 -1.80
CA VAL A 105 3.44 -1.25 -1.67
C VAL A 105 3.28 -1.89 -0.28
N LEU A 106 4.34 -2.50 0.25
CA LEU A 106 4.33 -3.08 1.60
C LEU A 106 4.06 -2.00 2.66
N ASN A 107 4.77 -0.87 2.59
CA ASN A 107 4.59 0.23 3.53
C ASN A 107 3.20 0.88 3.35
N ALA A 108 2.72 1.03 2.12
CA ALA A 108 1.36 1.50 1.86
C ALA A 108 0.29 0.58 2.49
N ALA A 109 0.45 -0.74 2.38
CA ALA A 109 -0.42 -1.71 3.03
C ALA A 109 -0.36 -1.62 4.56
N ALA A 110 0.84 -1.45 5.14
CA ALA A 110 1.01 -1.27 6.57
C ALA A 110 0.31 0.00 7.09
N VAL A 111 0.35 1.09 6.33
CA VAL A 111 -0.36 2.34 6.66
C VAL A 111 -1.87 2.15 6.57
N GLN A 112 -2.37 1.64 5.43
CA GLN A 112 -3.80 1.47 5.20
C GLN A 112 -4.46 0.46 6.16
N GLN A 113 -3.77 -0.62 6.51
CA GLN A 113 -4.31 -1.68 7.39
C GLN A 113 -3.96 -1.48 8.87
N GLY A 114 -3.25 -0.42 9.26
CA GLY A 114 -2.51 -0.31 10.53
C GLY A 114 -3.14 -0.94 11.78
N ALA A 115 -4.40 -0.61 12.11
CA ALA A 115 -5.08 -1.16 13.28
C ALA A 115 -5.46 -2.65 13.15
N ARG A 116 -5.66 -3.13 11.93
CA ARG A 116 -6.13 -4.48 11.60
C ARG A 116 -4.98 -5.46 11.39
N ALA A 117 -3.86 -4.99 10.86
CA ALA A 117 -2.68 -5.80 10.58
C ALA A 117 -1.39 -5.07 11.03
N PRO A 118 -1.21 -4.81 12.35
CA PRO A 118 -0.05 -4.07 12.86
C PRO A 118 1.29 -4.78 12.57
N TRP A 119 1.27 -6.09 12.35
CA TRP A 119 2.46 -6.87 11.97
C TRP A 119 3.03 -6.46 10.60
N LEU A 120 2.25 -5.84 9.70
CA LEU A 120 2.79 -5.35 8.43
C LEU A 120 3.87 -4.29 8.66
N ALA A 121 3.70 -3.45 9.70
CA ALA A 121 4.68 -2.44 10.06
C ALA A 121 6.01 -3.06 10.55
N THR A 122 5.99 -4.28 11.10
CA THR A 122 7.21 -4.96 11.57
C THR A 122 8.03 -5.56 10.42
N LEU A 123 7.48 -5.60 9.21
CA LEU A 123 8.21 -6.03 8.01
C LEU A 123 9.02 -4.91 7.35
N PHE A 124 8.84 -3.67 7.78
CA PHE A 124 9.65 -2.56 7.31
C PHE A 124 11.08 -2.69 7.83
N THR A 125 12.05 -2.66 6.92
CA THR A 125 13.49 -2.79 7.21
C THR A 125 14.29 -1.51 6.94
N GLY A 126 13.63 -0.42 6.52
CA GLY A 126 14.29 0.83 6.18
C GLY A 126 14.79 1.61 7.40
N GLY A 127 15.86 2.37 7.21
CA GLY A 127 16.44 3.24 8.23
C GLY A 127 15.69 4.56 8.41
N THR A 128 16.05 5.29 9.47
CA THR A 128 15.59 6.67 9.65
C THR A 128 16.34 7.58 8.67
N VAL A 129 15.59 8.40 7.93
CA VAL A 129 16.14 9.39 6.98
C VAL A 129 15.84 10.77 7.53
N GLU A 130 16.74 11.73 7.31
CA GLU A 130 16.49 13.13 7.64
C GLU A 130 15.34 13.67 6.78
N THR A 131 14.34 14.26 7.44
CA THR A 131 13.13 14.75 6.76
C THR A 131 12.91 16.23 7.00
N ALA A 132 12.43 16.93 5.99
CA ALA A 132 12.04 18.33 6.06
C ALA A 132 10.66 18.54 5.42
N PRO A 133 10.01 19.70 5.63
CA PRO A 133 8.86 20.10 4.83
C PRO A 133 9.20 20.15 3.34
N ILE A 134 8.33 19.60 2.48
CA ILE A 134 8.52 19.57 1.03
C ILE A 134 7.28 20.11 0.33
N GLU A 135 7.48 21.17 -0.46
CA GLU A 135 6.48 21.72 -1.35
C GLU A 135 6.25 20.84 -2.60
N PRO A 136 5.00 20.72 -3.07
CA PRO A 136 4.68 19.97 -4.28
C PRO A 136 5.17 20.67 -5.54
N ASP A 137 5.63 19.89 -6.52
CA ASP A 137 6.10 20.40 -7.81
C ASP A 137 4.93 20.72 -8.76
N GLN A 138 3.78 20.09 -8.53
CA GLN A 138 2.61 20.18 -9.40
C GLN A 138 1.34 20.31 -8.58
N HIS A 139 0.53 21.32 -8.88
CA HIS A 139 -0.76 21.55 -8.24
C HIS A 139 -1.72 22.26 -9.20
N ALA A 140 -3.03 22.06 -9.06
CA ALA A 140 -4.04 22.66 -9.93
C ALA A 140 -4.79 23.82 -9.26
N GLY A 141 -5.04 24.90 -9.98
CA GLY A 141 -5.84 26.04 -9.50
C GLY A 141 -5.23 26.76 -8.30
N ASP A 142 -6.07 27.14 -7.33
CA ASP A 142 -5.69 27.87 -6.11
C ASP A 142 -5.02 27.01 -5.03
N ALA A 143 -4.58 25.79 -5.37
CA ALA A 143 -3.94 24.84 -4.47
C ALA A 143 -2.69 25.38 -3.76
N PHE A 144 -1.97 26.31 -4.39
CA PHE A 144 -0.77 26.94 -3.83
C PHE A 144 -1.05 27.64 -2.48
N ARG A 145 -2.29 28.09 -2.26
CA ARG A 145 -2.70 28.72 -1.00
C ARG A 145 -2.64 27.76 0.20
N ALA A 146 -2.70 26.45 -0.02
CA ALA A 146 -2.52 25.49 1.05
C ALA A 146 -1.05 25.36 1.51
N PHE A 147 -0.10 26.05 0.85
CA PHE A 147 1.34 25.94 1.09
C PHE A 147 2.03 27.30 1.29
N ASP A 148 1.28 28.41 1.23
CA ASP A 148 1.84 29.76 1.31
C ASP A 148 2.17 30.22 2.75
N GLN A 149 1.96 29.33 3.73
CA GLN A 149 2.14 29.59 5.17
C GLN A 149 1.26 30.72 5.71
N ASP A 150 0.21 31.10 4.98
CA ASP A 150 -0.78 32.08 5.43
C ASP A 150 -2.04 31.38 5.96
N ALA A 151 -2.17 31.39 7.28
CA ALA A 151 -3.31 30.88 8.02
C ALA A 151 -4.69 31.43 7.59
N LEU A 152 -4.73 32.62 6.98
CA LEU A 152 -5.97 33.26 6.52
C LEU A 152 -6.31 32.86 5.08
N SER A 153 -5.31 32.47 4.31
CA SER A 153 -5.47 31.92 2.97
C SER A 153 -6.04 30.49 3.06
N GLY A 154 -6.55 29.99 1.94
CA GLY A 154 -7.06 28.64 1.88
C GLY A 154 -7.77 28.34 0.58
N VAL A 155 -7.96 27.05 0.34
CA VAL A 155 -8.65 26.53 -0.83
C VAL A 155 -9.89 25.75 -0.40
N THR A 156 -11.05 26.13 -0.95
CA THR A 156 -12.28 25.36 -0.77
C THR A 156 -12.15 24.05 -1.52
N LEU A 157 -12.30 22.93 -0.81
CA LEU A 157 -12.19 21.61 -1.39
C LEU A 157 -13.50 21.23 -2.12
N PRO A 158 -13.44 20.82 -3.40
CA PRO A 158 -14.62 20.41 -4.15
C PRO A 158 -15.15 19.06 -3.66
N LEU A 159 -16.47 18.93 -3.58
CA LEU A 159 -17.15 17.70 -3.18
C LEU A 159 -17.64 16.94 -4.43
N GLU A 160 -16.75 16.20 -5.09
CA GLU A 160 -17.15 15.32 -6.20
C GLU A 160 -16.51 13.92 -6.06
N SER A 161 -16.99 12.94 -6.82
CA SER A 161 -16.44 11.57 -6.89
C SER A 161 -14.98 11.52 -7.38
N ALA A 162 -14.45 12.63 -7.93
CA ALA A 162 -13.05 12.86 -8.27
C ALA A 162 -12.39 13.98 -7.43
N GLY A 163 -13.08 14.50 -6.42
CA GLY A 163 -12.73 15.67 -5.62
C GLY A 163 -11.56 15.43 -4.67
N ALA A 164 -10.36 15.49 -5.21
CA ALA A 164 -9.16 15.64 -4.40
C ALA A 164 -8.35 16.85 -4.86
N LEU A 165 -7.94 17.69 -3.92
CA LEU A 165 -6.78 18.53 -4.15
C LEU A 165 -5.59 17.58 -4.33
N ARG A 166 -5.05 17.50 -5.55
CA ARG A 166 -3.93 16.62 -5.88
C ARG A 166 -2.64 17.42 -6.01
N LEU A 167 -1.61 16.91 -5.34
CA LEU A 167 -0.32 17.54 -5.16
C LEU A 167 0.74 16.56 -5.65
N GLY A 168 1.34 16.84 -6.81
CA GLY A 168 2.29 15.96 -7.47
C GLY A 168 3.73 16.29 -7.14
N TYR A 169 4.57 15.25 -7.14
CA TYR A 169 6.02 15.33 -6.93
C TYR A 169 6.75 14.72 -8.12
N ALA A 170 7.74 15.45 -8.65
CA ALA A 170 8.54 15.05 -9.79
C ALA A 170 10.02 15.45 -9.58
N PRO A 171 10.92 14.50 -9.26
CA PRO A 171 10.66 13.07 -9.03
C PRO A 171 9.81 12.82 -7.77
N GLY A 172 9.18 11.65 -7.69
CA GLY A 172 8.41 11.23 -6.52
C GLY A 172 9.24 11.27 -5.23
N LEU A 173 8.59 11.51 -4.10
CA LEU A 173 9.26 11.57 -2.81
C LEU A 173 9.77 10.19 -2.43
N LYS A 174 11.06 10.07 -2.12
CA LYS A 174 11.65 8.82 -1.63
C LYS A 174 10.98 8.36 -0.34
N GLN A 175 10.65 9.32 0.53
CA GLN A 175 10.06 9.03 1.84
C GLN A 175 9.10 10.13 2.29
N VAL A 176 7.98 9.75 2.91
CA VAL A 176 7.10 10.66 3.66
C VAL A 176 6.91 10.12 5.07
N ALA A 177 7.28 10.91 6.07
CA ALA A 177 7.29 10.51 7.48
C ALA A 177 6.07 11.03 8.25
N SER A 178 5.54 12.19 7.88
CA SER A 178 4.34 12.77 8.52
C SER A 178 3.70 13.85 7.68
N PHE A 179 2.49 14.21 8.06
CA PHE A 179 1.69 15.28 7.46
C PHE A 179 1.20 16.19 8.58
N GLN A 180 1.19 17.50 8.34
CA GLN A 180 0.48 18.46 9.18
C GLN A 180 -0.63 19.05 8.34
N VAL A 181 -1.86 19.05 8.86
CA VAL A 181 -3.02 19.57 8.14
C VAL A 181 -3.78 20.56 8.99
N ARG A 182 -4.22 21.65 8.38
CA ARG A 182 -5.11 22.63 8.97
C ARG A 182 -6.28 22.85 8.03
N ALA A 183 -7.48 22.53 8.51
CA ALA A 183 -8.70 22.62 7.72
C ALA A 183 -9.89 23.09 8.56
N THR A 184 -10.97 23.56 7.93
CA THR A 184 -12.21 24.03 8.58
C THR A 184 -13.30 22.97 8.69
N GLY A 185 -13.01 21.74 8.25
CA GLY A 185 -13.87 20.58 8.47
C GLY A 185 -13.20 19.26 8.08
N PRO A 186 -13.91 18.14 8.26
CA PRO A 186 -13.32 16.81 8.20
C PRO A 186 -12.95 16.40 6.78
N GLY A 187 -11.95 15.55 6.67
CA GLY A 187 -11.45 15.05 5.41
C GLY A 187 -10.45 13.92 5.57
N THR A 188 -10.01 13.39 4.44
CA THR A 188 -9.07 12.28 4.36
C THR A 188 -7.85 12.68 3.53
N LEU A 189 -6.66 12.34 4.03
CA LEU A 189 -5.41 12.40 3.27
C LEU A 189 -5.10 11.02 2.69
N ARG A 190 -4.82 10.96 1.39
CA ARG A 190 -4.33 9.76 0.71
C ARG A 190 -3.01 10.05 0.03
N ALA A 191 -2.08 9.11 0.08
CA ALA A 191 -0.90 9.14 -0.77
C ALA A 191 -1.20 8.38 -2.07
N ILE A 192 -0.49 8.68 -3.15
CA ILE A 192 -0.54 7.97 -4.42
C ILE A 192 0.88 7.49 -4.70
N ILE A 193 1.04 6.17 -4.76
CA ILE A 193 2.33 5.49 -4.87
C ILE A 193 2.27 4.62 -6.12
N ARG A 194 3.28 4.72 -6.98
CA ARG A 194 3.37 3.87 -8.17
C ARG A 194 3.52 2.41 -7.78
N ALA A 195 2.80 1.53 -8.45
CA ALA A 195 2.83 0.11 -8.19
C ALA A 195 3.23 -0.68 -9.45
N PRO A 196 3.76 -1.90 -9.30
CA PRO A 196 4.02 -2.79 -10.43
C PRO A 196 2.74 -3.14 -11.21
N ASP A 197 2.90 -3.64 -12.43
CA ASP A 197 1.79 -4.00 -13.30
C ASP A 197 0.81 -4.98 -12.65
N GLY A 198 -0.48 -4.64 -12.71
CA GLY A 198 -1.57 -5.43 -12.14
C GLY A 198 -1.75 -5.25 -10.64
N VAL A 199 -0.96 -4.42 -9.95
CA VAL A 199 -1.05 -4.22 -8.49
C VAL A 199 -1.84 -2.95 -8.16
N GLY A 200 -2.88 -3.06 -7.35
CA GLY A 200 -3.67 -1.90 -6.92
C GLY A 200 -4.65 -1.42 -8.00
N ARG A 201 -4.73 -0.11 -8.22
CA ARG A 201 -5.66 0.54 -9.14
C ARG A 201 -4.94 1.00 -10.41
N LYS A 202 -5.65 0.92 -11.53
CA LYS A 202 -5.21 1.53 -12.79
C LYS A 202 -5.48 3.03 -12.74
N ASP A 203 -4.55 3.84 -13.23
CA ASP A 203 -4.79 5.27 -13.44
C ASP A 203 -5.92 5.51 -14.44
N SER A 204 -6.45 6.74 -14.46
CA SER A 204 -7.57 7.11 -15.34
C SER A 204 -7.20 7.08 -16.84
N GLN A 205 -5.90 7.13 -17.16
CA GLN A 205 -5.37 7.04 -18.53
C GLN A 205 -5.09 5.58 -18.97
N GLY A 206 -5.19 4.62 -18.05
CA GLY A 206 -5.00 3.20 -18.31
C GLY A 206 -3.56 2.78 -18.59
N THR A 207 -2.55 3.56 -18.19
CA THR A 207 -1.13 3.33 -18.50
C THR A 207 -0.31 2.86 -17.30
N ALA A 208 -0.66 3.26 -16.09
CA ALA A 208 0.11 2.93 -14.89
C ALA A 208 -0.78 2.39 -13.77
N PHE A 209 -0.16 1.61 -12.89
CA PHE A 209 -0.78 1.09 -11.67
C PHE A 209 -0.29 1.89 -10.45
N HIS A 210 -1.18 2.06 -9.48
CA HIS A 210 -0.88 2.76 -8.24
C HIS A 210 -1.66 2.17 -7.06
N VAL A 211 -1.14 2.39 -5.86
CA VAL A 211 -1.86 2.19 -4.61
C VAL A 211 -2.12 3.54 -3.95
N ASP A 212 -3.25 3.66 -3.25
CA ASP A 212 -3.72 4.93 -2.69
C ASP A 212 -4.09 4.82 -1.20
N PRO A 213 -3.13 4.52 -0.30
CA PRO A 213 -3.45 4.30 1.11
C PRO A 213 -4.01 5.57 1.74
N THR A 214 -5.05 5.39 2.55
CA THR A 214 -5.53 6.41 3.47
C THR A 214 -4.50 6.58 4.58
N VAL A 215 -3.84 7.73 4.59
CA VAL A 215 -2.80 8.04 5.57
C VAL A 215 -3.44 8.41 6.90
N CYS A 216 -4.45 9.28 6.85
CA CYS A 216 -5.22 9.65 8.02
C CYS A 216 -6.56 10.29 7.64
N ARG A 217 -7.45 10.35 8.63
CA ARG A 217 -8.65 11.17 8.63
C ARG A 217 -8.45 12.30 9.63
N PHE A 218 -8.69 13.54 9.20
CA PHE A 218 -8.59 14.74 10.03
C PHE A 218 -9.98 15.30 10.32
N ARG A 219 -10.13 16.01 11.43
CA ARG A 219 -11.42 16.58 11.87
C ARG A 219 -11.67 17.97 11.28
N GLY A 220 -10.62 18.72 10.99
CA GLY A 220 -10.64 20.09 10.51
C GLY A 220 -11.29 21.04 11.48
N THR A 221 -10.71 21.18 12.67
CA THR A 221 -11.21 22.10 13.71
C THR A 221 -10.72 23.54 13.54
N GLY A 222 -9.94 23.82 12.50
CA GLY A 222 -9.20 25.07 12.29
C GLY A 222 -7.84 25.12 13.00
N ALA A 223 -7.54 24.16 13.87
CA ALA A 223 -6.22 23.94 14.45
C ALA A 223 -5.39 22.97 13.61
N TRP A 224 -4.08 22.95 13.87
CA TRP A 224 -3.18 21.96 13.28
C TRP A 224 -3.47 20.55 13.81
N GLU A 225 -3.53 19.60 12.88
CA GLU A 225 -3.62 18.17 13.15
C GLU A 225 -2.39 17.49 12.52
N ILE A 226 -1.71 16.63 13.31
CA ILE A 226 -0.52 15.91 12.85
C ILE A 226 -0.91 14.45 12.57
N CYS A 227 -0.60 14.00 11.36
CA CYS A 227 -0.75 12.61 10.95
C CYS A 227 0.62 11.96 10.80
N LYS A 228 0.92 10.99 11.66
CA LYS A 228 2.15 10.20 11.59
C LYS A 228 1.82 8.74 11.30
N PRO A 229 2.05 8.24 10.06
CA PRO A 229 1.86 6.83 9.75
C PRO A 229 2.82 5.93 10.56
N ALA A 230 2.42 4.68 10.80
CA ALA A 230 3.19 3.73 11.61
C ALA A 230 4.54 3.35 10.97
N VAL A 231 4.61 3.41 9.64
CA VAL A 231 5.83 3.30 8.83
C VAL A 231 5.85 4.46 7.84
N PRO A 232 7.04 4.93 7.41
CA PRO A 232 7.09 5.95 6.38
C PRO A 232 6.52 5.42 5.06
N LEU A 233 5.85 6.28 4.30
CA LEU A 233 5.46 5.97 2.92
C LEU A 233 6.68 6.16 2.02
N LEU A 234 6.80 5.34 0.98
CA LEU A 234 7.93 5.38 0.04
C LEU A 234 7.41 5.63 -1.38
N ASP A 235 8.26 6.21 -2.23
CA ASP A 235 8.00 6.46 -3.65
C ASP A 235 6.63 7.15 -3.89
N VAL A 236 6.37 8.21 -3.13
CA VAL A 236 5.09 8.94 -3.17
C VAL A 236 5.11 9.91 -4.35
N ASP A 237 4.34 9.60 -5.38
CA ASP A 237 4.19 10.41 -6.60
C ASP A 237 3.24 11.59 -6.37
N ALA A 238 2.23 11.43 -5.50
CA ALA A 238 1.32 12.51 -5.18
C ALA A 238 0.62 12.32 -3.83
N VAL A 239 0.06 13.40 -3.31
CA VAL A 239 -0.85 13.42 -2.15
C VAL A 239 -2.18 14.00 -2.58
N SER A 240 -3.27 13.44 -2.06
CA SER A 240 -4.63 13.83 -2.39
C SER A 240 -5.42 14.14 -1.11
N VAL A 241 -6.08 15.30 -1.06
CA VAL A 241 -6.93 15.72 0.06
C VAL A 241 -8.40 15.65 -0.35
N VAL A 242 -9.20 14.83 0.33
CA VAL A 242 -10.61 14.61 0.01
C VAL A 242 -11.50 15.10 1.16
N PRO A 243 -12.41 16.06 0.95
CA PRO A 243 -13.32 16.51 1.99
C PRO A 243 -14.43 15.48 2.27
N GLU A 244 -14.87 15.36 3.52
CA GLU A 244 -16.01 14.50 3.90
C GLU A 244 -17.37 15.20 3.81
N ARG A 245 -17.37 16.53 3.66
CA ARG A 245 -18.58 17.36 3.50
C ARG A 245 -18.30 18.61 2.67
N PRO A 246 -19.31 19.22 2.02
CA PRO A 246 -19.09 20.44 1.27
C PRO A 246 -18.70 21.63 2.17
N GLY A 247 -18.01 22.59 1.58
CA GLY A 247 -17.58 23.83 2.25
C GLY A 247 -16.38 23.67 3.20
N VAL A 248 -15.65 22.56 3.11
CA VAL A 248 -14.37 22.41 3.83
C VAL A 248 -13.31 23.24 3.11
N GLU A 249 -12.60 24.07 3.87
CA GLU A 249 -11.43 24.78 3.39
C GLU A 249 -10.18 24.12 3.95
N LEU A 250 -9.24 23.79 3.08
CA LEU A 250 -7.88 23.46 3.46
C LEU A 250 -7.12 24.78 3.59
N LYS A 251 -6.68 25.10 4.81
CA LYS A 251 -5.91 26.31 5.11
C LYS A 251 -4.45 26.07 4.82
N GLU A 252 -3.89 25.02 5.42
CA GLU A 252 -2.47 24.71 5.29
C GLU A 252 -2.28 23.18 5.26
N LEU A 253 -1.31 22.71 4.49
CA LEU A 253 -0.86 21.33 4.44
C LEU A 253 0.66 21.29 4.32
N GLU A 254 1.31 20.63 5.28
CA GLU A 254 2.74 20.36 5.22
C GLU A 254 2.97 18.87 5.08
N ILE A 255 3.87 18.51 4.16
CA ILE A 255 4.30 17.14 3.92
C ILE A 255 5.76 17.05 4.34
N ILE A 256 6.04 16.26 5.37
CA ILE A 256 7.38 16.11 5.96
C ILE A 256 7.98 14.81 5.44
N GLY A 257 9.05 14.91 4.66
CA GLY A 257 9.63 13.79 3.94
C GLY A 257 11.06 14.02 3.46
N ALA A 258 11.51 13.18 2.54
CA ALA A 258 12.82 13.24 1.90
C ALA A 258 12.73 13.02 0.38
N ARG A 259 13.59 13.70 -0.38
CA ARG A 259 13.75 13.56 -1.83
C ARG A 259 14.94 12.68 -2.22
#